data_AF-A0A5B2XDI8-F1
#
_entry.id   AF-A0A5B2XDI8-F1
#
_cell.length_a   1.000
_cell.length_b   1.000
_cell.length_c   1.000
_cell.angle_alpha   90.00
_cell.angle_beta   90.00
_cell.angle_gamma   90.00
#
_symmetry.space_group_name_H-M   'P 1'
#
loop_
_entity.id
_entity.type
_entity.pdbx_description
1 polymer ?
#
loop_
_entity_poly.entity_id
_entity_poly.type
_entity_poly.pdbx_seq_one_letter_code
_entity_poly.pdbx_strand_id
1 'polypeptide(L)'
;MDEASARAEVERLANGLAGATDEGTGHSLDNLINGWTDKWIAEAEAEHAAYLVRAEYRLALATAKLAGLDVHHERDHRALSEAKVARSAAEAWLRGPERPAATSDRGTPDQEKPDNEKPSHRRTAKPTKSQQSSPFGSEGFDDPSLLAGRPRSTYLHLLVLACAATADATAFIQVVKLIIAQESGLVSTLLVIGLTAIVLYLAHSAGTVLRDLKAGVQSTHWLWAVLCLVMWLAIGLLVTWVRISVPLTTNGPATPLSFEQPPATSDSKPTVIVAAVFFSLYLGSGLAACIGAYFSHNQSRRGFGVAVRAHRTAARRAAAIAREHGVATAAWLAQVKARDVSAQILAEARQRRYALAEELKQYARVLIATRSRDPSLTDAILSPDFRPYIHEAQARTRANGRTP
;
A
#
# COMPACT_ATOMS: atom_id res chain seq x y z
N MET A 1 -24.59 -50.71 20.65
CA MET A 1 -24.53 -51.55 21.87
C MET A 1 -23.44 -50.98 22.75
N ASP A 2 -23.78 -50.53 23.95
CA ASP A 2 -22.78 -50.06 24.91
C ASP A 2 -22.04 -51.24 25.56
N GLU A 3 -20.98 -50.94 26.31
CA GLU A 3 -20.14 -51.95 26.97
C GLU A 3 -20.93 -52.78 27.98
N ALA A 4 -21.82 -52.16 28.76
CA ALA A 4 -22.63 -52.84 29.75
C ALA A 4 -23.59 -53.85 29.11
N SER A 5 -24.25 -53.45 28.02
CA SER A 5 -25.12 -54.32 27.23
C SER A 5 -24.32 -55.46 26.60
N ALA A 6 -23.11 -55.20 26.12
CA ALA A 6 -22.23 -56.23 25.59
C ALA A 6 -21.88 -57.28 26.66
N ARG A 7 -21.48 -56.84 27.86
CA ARG A 7 -21.17 -57.73 28.99
C ARG A 7 -22.39 -58.55 29.42
N ALA A 8 -23.55 -57.90 29.56
CA ALA A 8 -24.80 -58.58 29.92
C ALA A 8 -25.21 -59.61 28.87
N GLU A 9 -25.01 -59.32 27.58
CA GLU A 9 -25.30 -60.25 26.50
C GLU A 9 -24.32 -61.44 26.48
N VAL A 10 -23.01 -61.19 26.69
CA VAL A 10 -22.02 -62.27 26.88
C VAL A 10 -22.42 -63.17 28.04
N GLU A 11 -22.80 -62.58 29.17
CA GLU A 11 -23.24 -63.34 30.34
C GLU A 11 -24.49 -64.17 30.01
N ARG A 12 -25.51 -63.55 29.42
CA ARG A 12 -26.75 -64.24 29.02
C ARG A 12 -26.45 -65.43 28.08
N LEU A 13 -25.56 -65.26 27.11
CA LEU A 13 -25.17 -66.31 26.17
C LEU A 13 -24.36 -67.41 26.85
N ALA A 14 -23.38 -67.06 27.68
CA ALA A 14 -22.62 -68.02 28.47
C ALA A 14 -23.50 -68.82 29.43
N ASN A 15 -24.53 -68.20 30.02
CA ASN A 15 -25.54 -68.85 30.86
C ASN A 15 -26.33 -69.91 30.07
N GLY A 16 -26.71 -69.60 28.82
CA GLY A 16 -27.46 -70.50 27.95
C GLY A 16 -26.67 -71.72 27.48
N LEU A 17 -25.34 -71.66 27.49
CA LEU A 17 -24.45 -72.73 27.01
C LEU A 17 -24.15 -73.82 28.04
N ALA A 18 -24.63 -73.69 29.29
CA ALA A 18 -24.24 -74.48 30.47
C ALA A 18 -24.59 -75.99 30.46
N GLY A 19 -24.95 -76.58 29.32
CA GLY A 19 -25.18 -78.02 29.16
C GLY A 19 -24.92 -78.55 27.74
N ALA A 20 -24.41 -77.70 26.85
CA ALA A 20 -24.11 -78.04 25.45
C ALA A 20 -22.66 -77.66 25.07
N THR A 21 -21.79 -77.51 26.08
CA THR A 21 -20.43 -77.00 25.91
C THR A 21 -19.47 -78.13 25.51
N ASP A 22 -19.09 -78.16 24.24
CA ASP A 22 -17.94 -78.89 23.71
C ASP A 22 -16.75 -77.92 23.46
N GLU A 23 -15.61 -78.43 23.01
CA GLU A 23 -14.44 -77.58 22.66
C GLU A 23 -14.77 -76.54 21.56
N GLY A 24 -15.81 -76.77 20.74
CA GLY A 24 -16.22 -75.90 19.65
C GLY A 24 -17.08 -74.70 20.07
N THR A 25 -17.70 -74.74 21.26
CA THR A 25 -18.69 -73.72 21.65
C THR A 25 -18.05 -72.40 22.09
N GLY A 26 -16.83 -72.44 22.66
CA GLY A 26 -16.05 -71.23 22.97
C GLY A 26 -15.69 -70.41 21.72
N HIS A 27 -15.40 -71.10 20.61
CA HIS A 27 -15.10 -70.47 19.32
C HIS A 27 -16.29 -69.69 18.77
N SER A 28 -17.52 -70.16 19.00
CA SER A 28 -18.73 -69.50 18.51
C SER A 28 -18.98 -68.15 19.21
N LEU A 29 -18.74 -68.06 20.52
CA LEU A 29 -18.91 -66.82 21.28
C LEU A 29 -17.80 -65.80 20.98
N ASP A 30 -16.56 -66.27 20.82
CA ASP A 30 -15.44 -65.42 20.37
C ASP A 30 -15.74 -64.81 18.98
N ASN A 31 -16.26 -65.62 18.05
CA ASN A 31 -16.70 -65.16 16.73
C ASN A 31 -17.82 -64.14 16.78
N LEU A 32 -18.77 -64.28 17.71
CA LEU A 32 -19.82 -63.29 17.92
C LEU A 32 -19.25 -61.96 18.45
N ILE A 33 -18.35 -62.01 19.43
CA ILE A 33 -17.66 -60.83 19.98
C ILE A 33 -16.84 -60.14 18.88
N ASN A 34 -16.18 -60.92 18.01
CA ASN A 34 -15.51 -60.38 16.82
C ASN A 34 -16.47 -59.61 15.93
N GLY A 35 -17.62 -60.20 15.60
CA GLY A 35 -18.64 -59.55 14.78
C GLY A 35 -19.16 -58.24 15.39
N TRP A 36 -19.29 -58.18 16.73
CA TRP A 36 -19.62 -56.92 17.42
C TRP A 36 -18.50 -55.89 17.34
N THR A 37 -17.24 -56.34 17.48
CA THR A 37 -16.05 -55.48 17.37
C THR A 37 -15.97 -54.85 15.99
N ASP A 38 -16.12 -55.67 14.94
CA ASP A 38 -16.10 -55.23 13.55
C ASP A 38 -17.20 -54.21 13.28
N LYS A 39 -18.41 -54.45 13.82
CA LYS A 39 -19.51 -53.49 13.73
C LYS A 39 -19.17 -52.16 14.42
N TRP A 40 -18.63 -52.17 15.64
CA TRP A 40 -18.26 -50.93 16.35
C TRP A 40 -17.15 -50.16 15.65
N ILE A 41 -16.17 -50.86 15.08
CA ILE A 41 -15.10 -50.25 14.30
C ILE A 41 -15.68 -49.62 13.03
N ALA A 42 -16.55 -50.35 12.31
CA ALA A 42 -17.22 -49.83 11.12
C ALA A 42 -18.08 -48.60 11.43
N GLU A 43 -18.77 -48.56 12.57
CA GLU A 43 -19.50 -47.38 13.04
C GLU A 43 -18.56 -46.19 13.29
N ALA A 44 -17.46 -46.38 14.01
CA ALA A 44 -16.46 -45.32 14.25
C ALA A 44 -15.81 -44.82 12.95
N GLU A 45 -15.56 -45.71 12.00
CA GLU A 45 -15.04 -45.37 10.67
C GLU A 45 -16.05 -44.58 9.84
N ALA A 46 -17.33 -44.96 9.88
CA ALA A 46 -18.40 -44.24 9.20
C ALA A 46 -18.58 -42.82 9.77
N GLU A 47 -18.51 -42.66 11.10
CA GLU A 47 -18.53 -41.36 11.76
C GLU A 47 -17.33 -40.50 11.36
N HIS A 48 -16.12 -41.08 11.36
CA HIS A 48 -14.91 -40.39 10.93
C HIS A 48 -14.98 -40.00 9.44
N ALA A 49 -15.49 -40.87 8.57
CA ALA A 49 -15.68 -40.58 7.15
C ALA A 49 -16.65 -39.39 6.96
N ALA A 50 -17.77 -39.36 7.69
CA ALA A 50 -18.71 -38.23 7.65
C ALA A 50 -18.10 -36.93 8.21
N TYR A 51 -17.21 -37.02 9.20
CA TYR A 51 -16.41 -35.88 9.66
C TYR A 51 -15.43 -35.39 8.58
N LEU A 52 -14.69 -36.30 7.94
CA LEU A 52 -13.66 -35.97 6.95
C LEU A 52 -14.25 -35.17 5.78
N VAL A 53 -15.41 -35.57 5.24
CA VAL A 53 -16.06 -34.82 4.15
C VAL A 53 -16.30 -33.36 4.53
N ARG A 54 -16.74 -33.09 5.76
CA ARG A 54 -16.96 -31.72 6.26
C ARG A 54 -15.65 -30.99 6.53
N ALA A 55 -14.64 -31.67 7.05
CA ALA A 55 -13.32 -31.10 7.32
C ALA A 55 -12.60 -30.73 6.02
N GLU A 56 -12.64 -31.59 5.01
CA GLU A 56 -12.06 -31.37 3.68
C GLU A 56 -12.73 -30.19 2.97
N TYR A 57 -14.06 -30.08 3.04
CA TYR A 57 -14.77 -28.92 2.51
C TYR A 57 -14.29 -27.61 3.16
N ARG A 58 -14.17 -27.57 4.49
CA ARG A 58 -13.66 -26.39 5.21
C ARG A 58 -12.21 -26.08 4.87
N LEU A 59 -11.38 -27.11 4.75
CA LEU A 59 -9.98 -26.97 4.35
C LEU A 59 -9.86 -26.44 2.92
N ALA A 60 -10.67 -26.92 2.00
CA ALA A 60 -10.73 -26.43 0.62
C ALA A 60 -11.14 -24.95 0.57
N LEU A 61 -12.17 -24.55 1.33
CA LEU A 61 -12.56 -23.14 1.44
C LEU A 61 -11.44 -22.27 2.02
N ALA A 62 -10.78 -22.72 3.09
CA ALA A 62 -9.65 -22.02 3.68
C ALA A 62 -8.48 -21.88 2.70
N THR A 63 -8.20 -22.94 1.92
CA THR A 63 -7.15 -22.97 0.91
C THR A 63 -7.46 -22.01 -0.24
N ALA A 64 -8.69 -22.01 -0.75
CA ALA A 64 -9.11 -21.07 -1.80
C ALA A 64 -9.04 -19.61 -1.32
N LYS A 65 -9.45 -19.34 -0.08
CA LYS A 65 -9.34 -18.00 0.52
C LYS A 65 -7.87 -17.57 0.64
N LEU A 66 -7.00 -18.46 1.13
CA LEU A 66 -5.57 -18.18 1.28
C LEU A 66 -4.93 -17.87 -0.08
N ALA A 67 -5.21 -18.68 -1.10
CA ALA A 67 -4.72 -18.46 -2.46
C ALA A 67 -5.17 -17.10 -3.05
N GLY A 68 -6.42 -16.68 -2.79
CA GLY A 68 -6.87 -15.35 -3.19
C GLY A 68 -6.10 -14.22 -2.48
N LEU A 69 -5.83 -14.39 -1.18
CA LEU A 69 -5.05 -13.42 -0.40
C LEU A 69 -3.57 -13.39 -0.79
N ASP A 70 -2.98 -14.51 -1.21
CA ASP A 70 -1.59 -14.56 -1.70
C ASP A 70 -1.38 -13.62 -2.89
N VAL A 71 -2.28 -13.65 -3.88
CA VAL A 71 -2.22 -12.77 -5.06
C VAL A 71 -2.32 -11.31 -4.66
N HIS A 72 -3.21 -10.96 -3.73
CA HIS A 72 -3.34 -9.59 -3.23
C HIS A 72 -2.11 -9.15 -2.44
N HIS A 73 -1.56 -10.05 -1.60
CA HIS A 73 -0.37 -9.79 -0.80
C HIS A 73 0.85 -9.51 -1.69
N GLU A 74 1.09 -10.32 -2.72
CA GLU A 74 2.18 -10.09 -3.67
C GLU A 74 2.02 -8.78 -4.44
N ARG A 75 0.81 -8.50 -4.93
CA ARG A 75 0.51 -7.25 -5.66
C ARG A 75 0.76 -6.01 -4.80
N ASP A 76 0.27 -6.00 -3.57
CA ASP A 76 0.42 -4.86 -2.67
C ASP A 76 1.86 -4.70 -2.18
N HIS A 77 2.60 -5.80 -1.99
CA HIS A 77 4.03 -5.75 -1.71
C HIS A 77 4.82 -5.17 -2.88
N ARG A 78 4.49 -5.55 -4.13
CA ARG A 78 5.08 -4.95 -5.33
C ARG A 78 4.78 -3.46 -5.42
N ALA A 79 3.52 -3.06 -5.24
CA ALA A 79 3.12 -1.65 -5.23
C ALA A 79 3.83 -0.83 -4.14
N LEU A 80 4.05 -1.41 -2.95
CA LEU A 80 4.84 -0.79 -1.89
C LEU A 80 6.31 -0.62 -2.30
N SER A 81 6.91 -1.63 -2.92
CA SER A 81 8.29 -1.57 -3.41
C SER A 81 8.48 -0.50 -4.50
N GLU A 82 7.54 -0.41 -5.46
CA GLU A 82 7.52 0.61 -6.50
C GLU A 82 7.35 2.01 -5.90
N ALA A 83 6.43 2.17 -4.94
CA ALA A 83 6.24 3.44 -4.25
C ALA A 83 7.45 3.85 -3.40
N LYS A 84 8.21 2.88 -2.86
CA LYS A 84 9.48 3.12 -2.16
C LYS A 84 10.55 3.62 -3.14
N VAL A 85 10.68 3.00 -4.31
CA VAL A 85 11.60 3.44 -5.38
C VAL A 85 11.22 4.84 -5.87
N ALA A 86 9.93 5.11 -6.11
CA ALA A 86 9.45 6.43 -6.51
C ALA A 86 9.72 7.49 -5.43
N ARG A 87 9.57 7.14 -4.14
CA ARG A 87 9.90 8.02 -3.03
C ARG A 87 11.40 8.32 -2.96
N SER A 88 12.26 7.30 -3.06
CA SER A 88 13.72 7.48 -3.03
C SER A 88 14.22 8.24 -4.26
N ALA A 89 13.62 8.00 -5.43
CA ALA A 89 13.91 8.80 -6.61
C ALA A 89 13.50 10.25 -6.39
N ALA A 90 12.28 10.53 -5.95
CA ALA A 90 11.85 11.89 -5.65
C ALA A 90 12.69 12.56 -4.55
N GLU A 91 13.21 11.80 -3.59
CA GLU A 91 14.15 12.27 -2.57
C GLU A 91 15.52 12.61 -3.17
N ALA A 92 16.07 11.76 -4.04
CA ALA A 92 17.33 12.02 -4.73
C ALA A 92 17.24 13.25 -5.64
N TRP A 93 16.14 13.39 -6.38
CA TRP A 93 15.86 14.58 -7.19
C TRP A 93 15.76 15.87 -6.37
N LEU A 94 15.33 15.76 -5.12
CA LEU A 94 15.15 16.87 -4.20
C LEU A 94 16.45 17.26 -3.48
N ARG A 95 17.37 16.31 -3.31
CA ARG A 95 18.73 16.56 -2.80
C ARG A 95 19.65 17.14 -3.89
N GLY A 96 19.21 17.11 -5.15
CA GLY A 96 20.05 17.40 -6.31
C GLY A 96 20.99 16.22 -6.62
N PRO A 97 21.70 16.26 -7.76
CA PRO A 97 22.76 15.31 -8.04
C PRO A 97 23.78 15.43 -6.90
N GLU A 98 23.87 14.38 -6.06
CA GLU A 98 24.97 14.26 -5.11
C GLU A 98 26.25 14.41 -5.94
N ARG A 99 26.91 15.55 -5.80
CA ARG A 99 28.25 15.75 -6.37
C ARG A 99 29.03 14.56 -5.84
N PRO A 100 29.52 13.64 -6.68
CA PRO A 100 30.25 12.47 -6.21
C PRO A 100 31.30 13.04 -5.28
N ALA A 101 31.16 12.76 -3.98
CA ALA A 101 32.04 13.28 -2.96
C ALA A 101 33.41 12.91 -3.49
N ALA A 102 34.16 13.92 -3.97
CA ALA A 102 35.39 13.70 -4.69
C ALA A 102 36.16 12.77 -3.77
N THR A 103 36.24 11.50 -4.18
CA THR A 103 36.89 10.47 -3.38
C THR A 103 38.27 11.05 -3.25
N SER A 104 38.53 11.54 -2.04
CA SER A 104 39.82 12.02 -1.62
C SER A 104 40.68 10.79 -1.72
N ASP A 105 41.17 10.56 -2.93
CA ASP A 105 42.19 9.60 -3.32
C ASP A 105 43.51 10.10 -2.73
N ARG A 106 43.49 10.20 -1.39
CA ARG A 106 44.57 10.62 -0.53
C ARG A 106 44.81 9.46 0.41
N GLY A 107 45.36 8.42 -0.18
CA GLY A 107 45.68 7.19 0.53
C GLY A 107 45.81 6.01 -0.42
N THR A 108 46.52 6.17 -1.53
CA THR A 108 47.26 5.05 -2.11
C THR A 108 48.12 4.47 -0.98
N PRO A 109 47.90 3.23 -0.51
CA PRO A 109 48.92 2.54 0.24
C PRO A 109 50.05 2.27 -0.75
N ASP A 110 51.26 2.67 -0.40
CA ASP A 110 52.49 2.42 -1.14
C ASP A 110 52.54 0.97 -1.66
N GLN A 111 52.17 0.78 -2.92
CA GLN A 111 52.47 -0.44 -3.65
C GLN A 111 53.71 -0.14 -4.49
N GLU A 112 54.83 -0.34 -3.81
CA GLU A 112 56.17 -0.43 -4.37
C GLU A 112 56.15 -1.38 -5.58
N LYS A 113 56.30 -0.82 -6.79
CA LYS A 113 56.56 -1.60 -8.00
C LYS A 113 57.71 -0.94 -8.78
N PRO A 114 58.75 -1.70 -9.14
CA PRO A 114 59.99 -1.14 -9.65
C PRO A 114 59.87 -0.71 -11.12
N ASP A 115 60.42 0.46 -11.35
CA ASP A 115 61.08 1.03 -12.53
C ASP A 115 61.16 0.15 -13.78
N ASN A 116 60.51 0.60 -14.86
CA ASN A 116 61.17 0.66 -16.17
C ASN A 116 60.45 1.59 -17.17
N GLU A 117 61.21 2.56 -17.68
CA GLU A 117 61.17 3.25 -19.01
C GLU A 117 59.83 3.44 -19.76
N LYS A 118 59.46 4.56 -20.38
CA LYS A 118 60.20 5.66 -21.04
C LYS A 118 59.24 6.86 -21.30
N PRO A 119 59.76 8.04 -21.72
CA PRO A 119 59.07 9.32 -21.72
C PRO A 119 58.49 9.73 -23.09
N SER A 120 57.36 10.48 -23.11
CA SER A 120 57.15 11.68 -23.97
C SER A 120 55.68 12.08 -24.13
N HIS A 121 55.48 13.40 -24.24
CA HIS A 121 54.26 14.14 -24.60
C HIS A 121 53.23 14.47 -23.51
N ARG A 122 53.76 15.19 -22.52
CA ARG A 122 53.22 16.42 -21.90
C ARG A 122 52.13 17.12 -22.74
N ARG A 123 50.86 16.76 -22.50
CA ARG A 123 49.70 17.62 -22.80
C ARG A 123 49.27 18.27 -21.48
N THR A 124 49.48 19.58 -21.41
CA THR A 124 49.11 20.46 -20.30
C THR A 124 47.58 20.47 -20.15
N ALA A 125 47.05 19.52 -19.36
CA ALA A 125 45.68 19.58 -18.88
C ALA A 125 45.54 20.83 -18.01
N LYS A 126 44.87 21.85 -18.55
CA LYS A 126 44.47 23.05 -17.81
C LYS A 126 43.80 22.59 -16.51
N PRO A 127 44.17 23.13 -15.33
CA PRO A 127 43.45 22.85 -14.10
C PRO A 127 42.00 23.30 -14.31
N THR A 128 41.11 22.33 -14.45
CA THR A 128 39.67 22.55 -14.46
C THR A 128 39.36 23.23 -13.13
N LYS A 129 39.10 24.54 -13.20
CA LYS A 129 38.82 25.40 -12.04
C LYS A 129 37.89 24.64 -11.11
N SER A 130 38.41 24.29 -9.93
CA SER A 130 37.65 23.74 -8.83
C SER A 130 36.45 24.66 -8.64
N GLN A 131 35.29 24.14 -8.99
CA GLN A 131 34.03 24.85 -9.02
C GLN A 131 33.62 25.02 -7.55
N GLN A 132 34.24 26.04 -6.95
CA GLN A 132 34.10 26.54 -5.59
C GLN A 132 32.61 26.53 -5.27
N SER A 133 32.22 25.63 -4.37
CA SER A 133 30.86 25.56 -3.85
C SER A 133 30.56 26.90 -3.19
N SER A 134 29.75 27.71 -3.87
CA SER A 134 29.15 28.90 -3.30
C SER A 134 28.53 28.55 -1.94
N PRO A 135 28.83 29.30 -0.87
CA PRO A 135 28.20 29.12 0.45
C PRO A 135 26.71 29.46 0.45
N PHE A 136 26.19 30.04 -0.64
CA PHE A 136 24.77 30.19 -0.92
C PHE A 136 24.35 29.02 -1.82
N GLY A 137 23.34 28.26 -1.38
CA GLY A 137 22.93 26.96 -1.93
C GLY A 137 22.93 26.86 -3.46
N SER A 138 23.14 25.65 -3.98
CA SER A 138 23.14 25.36 -5.41
C SER A 138 21.97 26.06 -6.10
N GLU A 139 22.20 26.62 -7.30
CA GLU A 139 21.24 27.44 -8.05
C GLU A 139 19.94 26.70 -8.46
N GLY A 140 19.76 25.46 -8.02
CA GLY A 140 18.65 24.55 -8.32
C GLY A 140 17.49 24.54 -7.30
N PHE A 141 16.80 23.40 -7.19
CA PHE A 141 15.65 23.20 -6.29
C PHE A 141 16.04 22.70 -4.89
N ASP A 142 17.34 22.66 -4.58
CA ASP A 142 17.92 21.86 -3.49
C ASP A 142 17.93 22.56 -2.13
N ASP A 143 17.21 23.68 -1.95
CA ASP A 143 17.20 24.37 -0.67
C ASP A 143 16.45 23.52 0.39
N PRO A 144 17.14 22.95 1.39
CA PRO A 144 16.54 22.07 2.38
C PRO A 144 15.54 22.81 3.27
N SER A 145 15.61 24.14 3.36
CA SER A 145 14.64 24.95 4.10
C SER A 145 13.23 24.84 3.50
N LEU A 146 13.12 24.51 2.20
CA LEU A 146 11.84 24.30 1.52
C LEU A 146 11.15 22.97 1.90
N LEU A 147 11.85 22.07 2.62
CA LEU A 147 11.30 20.81 3.10
C LEU A 147 10.52 20.96 4.41
N ALA A 148 10.82 21.99 5.21
CA ALA A 148 10.29 22.16 6.57
C ALA A 148 8.81 22.62 6.66
N GLY A 149 8.05 22.57 5.56
CA GLY A 149 6.66 23.05 5.51
C GLY A 149 6.49 24.35 4.73
N ARG A 150 5.28 24.88 4.61
CA ARG A 150 5.07 26.17 3.94
C ARG A 150 5.61 27.25 4.88
N PRO A 151 6.61 28.05 4.48
CA PRO A 151 7.10 29.11 5.34
C PRO A 151 5.98 30.13 5.56
N ARG A 152 5.94 30.76 6.75
CA ARG A 152 4.95 31.82 7.07
C ARG A 152 4.97 32.95 6.04
N SER A 153 6.11 33.20 5.41
CA SER A 153 6.27 34.17 4.32
C SER A 153 5.35 33.90 3.12
N THR A 154 4.98 32.65 2.84
CA THR A 154 4.02 32.34 1.75
C THR A 154 2.66 32.95 2.04
N TYR A 155 2.19 32.93 3.28
CA TYR A 155 0.90 33.52 3.65
C TYR A 155 0.94 35.05 3.58
N LEU A 156 2.04 35.66 4.03
CA LEU A 156 2.25 37.10 3.91
C LEU A 156 2.30 37.54 2.44
N HIS A 157 2.95 36.74 1.58
CA HIS A 157 2.96 36.97 0.14
C HIS A 157 1.56 36.91 -0.48
N LEU A 158 0.73 35.92 -0.11
CA LEU A 158 -0.66 35.83 -0.57
C LEU A 158 -1.49 37.04 -0.14
N LEU A 159 -1.28 37.55 1.08
CA LEU A 159 -1.93 38.76 1.58
C LEU A 159 -1.54 39.98 0.74
N VAL A 160 -0.24 40.18 0.48
CA VAL A 160 0.25 41.28 -0.36
C VAL A 160 -0.33 41.19 -1.77
N LEU A 161 -0.41 39.98 -2.33
CA LEU A 161 -0.95 39.74 -3.67
C LEU A 161 -2.47 40.02 -3.74
N ALA A 162 -3.22 39.72 -2.67
CA ALA A 162 -4.64 40.07 -2.56
C ALA A 162 -4.86 41.58 -2.48
N CYS A 163 -4.03 42.31 -1.72
CA CYS A 163 -4.07 43.77 -1.67
C CYS A 163 -3.74 44.39 -3.05
N ALA A 164 -2.71 43.88 -3.72
CA ALA A 164 -2.32 44.34 -5.05
C ALA A 164 -3.41 44.08 -6.10
N ALA A 165 -4.02 42.90 -6.08
CA ALA A 165 -5.15 42.56 -6.94
C ALA A 165 -6.35 43.51 -6.73
N THR A 166 -6.61 43.90 -5.48
CA THR A 166 -7.67 44.85 -5.14
C THR A 166 -7.35 46.25 -5.70
N ALA A 167 -6.11 46.71 -5.55
CA ALA A 167 -5.66 47.97 -6.13
C ALA A 167 -5.80 47.97 -7.66
N ASP A 168 -5.36 46.90 -8.33
CA ASP A 168 -5.49 46.76 -9.79
C ASP A 168 -6.96 46.72 -10.24
N ALA A 169 -7.82 46.01 -9.51
CA ALA A 169 -9.25 46.00 -9.81
C ALA A 169 -9.86 47.40 -9.71
N THR A 170 -9.58 48.15 -8.63
CA THR A 170 -10.05 49.54 -8.52
C THR A 170 -9.52 50.43 -9.64
N ALA A 171 -8.29 50.17 -10.08
CA ALA A 171 -7.67 50.90 -11.16
C ALA A 171 -8.35 50.63 -12.51
N PHE A 172 -8.61 49.36 -12.83
CA PHE A 172 -9.30 48.98 -14.06
C PHE A 172 -10.77 49.41 -14.08
N ILE A 173 -11.47 49.46 -12.94
CA ILE A 173 -12.85 49.99 -12.89
C ILE A 173 -12.89 51.42 -13.46
N GLN A 174 -11.91 52.25 -13.13
CA GLN A 174 -11.86 53.63 -13.63
C GLN A 174 -11.66 53.67 -15.14
N VAL A 175 -10.81 52.79 -15.70
CA VAL A 175 -10.55 52.73 -17.14
C VAL A 175 -11.72 52.11 -17.91
N VAL A 176 -12.33 51.05 -17.39
CA VAL A 176 -13.48 50.40 -18.03
C VAL A 176 -14.69 51.33 -18.06
N LYS A 177 -14.97 52.06 -16.97
CA LYS A 177 -16.04 53.07 -16.94
C LYS A 177 -15.81 54.21 -17.95
N LEU A 178 -14.55 54.50 -18.27
CA LEU A 178 -14.17 55.50 -19.26
C LEU A 178 -14.47 55.04 -20.69
N ILE A 179 -14.18 53.77 -21.00
CA ILE A 179 -14.40 53.17 -22.32
C ILE A 179 -15.89 52.87 -22.54
N ILE A 180 -16.56 52.39 -21.50
CA ILE A 180 -17.91 51.82 -21.57
C ILE A 180 -18.86 52.60 -20.66
N ALA A 181 -19.07 53.88 -20.99
CA ALA A 181 -19.83 54.80 -20.15
C ALA A 181 -21.35 54.45 -20.02
N GLN A 182 -21.89 53.60 -20.90
CA GLN A 182 -23.32 53.29 -20.97
C GLN A 182 -23.71 51.87 -20.49
N GLU A 183 -22.76 51.01 -20.15
CA GLU A 183 -23.08 49.63 -19.74
C GLU A 183 -23.49 49.51 -18.28
N SER A 184 -24.22 48.43 -17.98
CA SER A 184 -24.60 48.10 -16.60
C SER A 184 -23.36 47.90 -15.72
N GLY A 185 -23.40 48.41 -14.48
CA GLY A 185 -22.27 48.33 -13.55
C GLY A 185 -21.79 46.89 -13.26
N LEU A 186 -22.68 45.91 -13.42
CA LEU A 186 -22.36 44.49 -13.27
C LEU A 186 -21.42 44.00 -14.38
N VAL A 187 -21.68 44.36 -15.64
CA VAL A 187 -20.84 43.99 -16.79
C VAL A 187 -19.45 44.59 -16.64
N SER A 188 -19.34 45.87 -16.27
CA SER A 188 -18.05 46.50 -16.02
C SER A 188 -17.27 45.81 -14.90
N THR A 189 -17.95 45.42 -13.81
CA THR A 189 -17.31 44.75 -12.67
C THR A 189 -16.80 43.36 -13.06
N LEU A 190 -17.59 42.56 -13.78
CA LEU A 190 -17.16 41.25 -14.30
C LEU A 190 -15.97 41.37 -15.25
N LEU A 191 -16.01 42.35 -16.17
CA LEU A 191 -14.92 42.59 -17.11
C LEU A 191 -13.62 42.92 -16.38
N VAL A 192 -13.68 43.75 -15.33
CA VAL A 192 -12.52 44.09 -14.50
C VAL A 192 -11.98 42.86 -13.77
N ILE A 193 -12.84 42.08 -13.11
CA ILE A 193 -12.41 40.87 -12.40
C ILE A 193 -11.72 39.91 -13.36
N GLY A 194 -12.30 39.70 -14.54
CA GLY A 194 -11.71 38.87 -15.59
C GLY A 194 -10.35 39.40 -16.06
N LEU A 195 -10.24 40.70 -16.30
CA LEU A 195 -8.99 41.33 -16.72
C LEU A 195 -7.91 41.23 -15.64
N THR A 196 -8.22 41.54 -14.39
CA THR A 196 -7.29 41.40 -13.25
C THR A 196 -6.82 39.96 -13.11
N ALA A 197 -7.72 38.98 -13.21
CA ALA A 197 -7.38 37.56 -13.13
C ALA A 197 -6.42 37.13 -14.25
N ILE A 198 -6.68 37.56 -15.50
CA ILE A 198 -5.82 37.26 -16.66
C ILE A 198 -4.44 37.89 -16.48
N VAL A 199 -4.36 39.17 -16.11
CA VAL A 199 -3.09 39.88 -15.90
C VAL A 199 -2.25 39.20 -14.81
N LEU A 200 -2.85 38.88 -13.67
CA LEU A 200 -2.17 38.18 -12.58
C LEU A 200 -1.73 36.78 -12.98
N TYR A 201 -2.56 36.06 -13.74
CA TYR A 201 -2.22 34.74 -14.25
C TYR A 201 -1.02 34.79 -15.20
N LEU A 202 -0.94 35.78 -16.08
CA LEU A 202 0.20 35.95 -17.00
C LEU A 202 1.49 36.26 -16.24
N ALA A 203 1.44 37.19 -15.30
CA ALA A 203 2.59 37.51 -14.46
C ALA A 203 3.05 36.30 -13.61
N HIS A 204 2.09 35.57 -13.02
CA HIS A 204 2.36 34.34 -12.28
C HIS A 204 3.00 33.27 -13.17
N SER A 205 2.45 33.03 -14.36
CA SER A 205 2.94 32.03 -15.31
C SER A 205 4.34 32.37 -15.82
N ALA A 206 4.64 33.65 -16.07
CA ALA A 206 5.99 34.10 -16.42
C ALA A 206 6.98 33.76 -15.30
N GLY A 207 6.61 34.03 -14.04
CA GLY A 207 7.42 33.71 -12.86
C GLY A 207 7.66 32.21 -12.68
N THR A 208 6.65 31.36 -12.89
CA THR A 208 6.82 29.90 -12.81
C THR A 208 7.77 29.39 -13.88
N VAL A 209 7.61 29.85 -15.13
CA VAL A 209 8.47 29.39 -16.24
C VAL A 209 9.91 29.90 -16.08
N LEU A 210 10.10 31.14 -15.61
CA LEU A 210 11.43 31.67 -15.27
C LEU A 210 12.14 30.81 -14.21
N ARG A 211 11.39 30.29 -13.23
CA ARG A 211 11.93 29.39 -12.21
C ARG A 211 12.37 28.05 -12.81
N ASP A 212 11.56 27.50 -13.72
CA ASP A 212 11.84 26.24 -14.41
C ASP A 212 13.05 26.35 -15.34
N LEU A 213 13.18 27.48 -16.04
CA LEU A 213 14.36 27.79 -16.87
C LEU A 213 15.63 27.84 -16.03
N LYS A 214 15.61 28.51 -14.88
CA LYS A 214 16.77 28.54 -13.97
C LYS A 214 17.12 27.15 -13.45
N ALA A 215 16.12 26.30 -13.25
CA ALA A 215 16.33 24.92 -12.83
C ALA A 215 16.83 23.99 -13.94
N GLY A 216 17.00 24.49 -15.18
CA GLY A 216 17.51 23.70 -16.30
C GLY A 216 16.47 22.73 -16.89
N VAL A 217 15.18 22.92 -16.59
CA VAL A 217 14.10 22.18 -17.26
C VAL A 217 14.06 22.66 -18.73
N GLN A 218 14.06 21.73 -19.68
CA GLN A 218 14.36 21.93 -21.11
C GLN A 218 13.85 23.24 -21.76
N SER A 219 14.68 23.77 -22.66
CA SER A 219 14.62 25.08 -23.33
C SER A 219 13.28 25.49 -23.98
N THR A 220 12.41 24.55 -24.36
CA THR A 220 11.16 24.85 -25.11
C THR A 220 10.22 25.81 -24.39
N HIS A 221 10.34 25.96 -23.07
CA HIS A 221 9.47 26.84 -22.28
C HIS A 221 9.89 28.31 -22.27
N TRP A 222 11.09 28.69 -22.74
CA TRP A 222 11.53 30.09 -22.65
C TRP A 222 10.68 31.05 -23.47
N LEU A 223 10.25 30.63 -24.66
CA LEU A 223 9.35 31.40 -25.53
C LEU A 223 8.01 31.67 -24.83
N TRP A 224 7.52 30.74 -24.01
CA TRP A 224 6.28 30.92 -23.26
C TRP A 224 6.42 31.96 -22.15
N ALA A 225 7.55 31.99 -21.42
CA ALA A 225 7.81 33.05 -20.44
C ALA A 225 7.84 34.43 -21.10
N VAL A 226 8.56 34.54 -22.23
CA VAL A 226 8.64 35.79 -23.01
C VAL A 226 7.27 36.20 -23.52
N LEU A 227 6.49 35.27 -24.09
CA LEU A 227 5.15 35.54 -24.59
C LEU A 227 4.22 36.03 -23.47
N CYS A 228 4.23 35.38 -22.30
CA CYS A 228 3.42 35.80 -21.16
C CYS A 228 3.82 37.19 -20.67
N LEU A 229 5.11 37.49 -20.60
CA LEU A 229 5.64 38.77 -20.14
C LEU A 229 5.36 39.90 -21.15
N VAL A 230 5.49 39.63 -22.45
CA VAL A 230 5.15 40.58 -23.52
C VAL A 230 3.66 40.87 -23.53
N MET A 231 2.81 39.84 -23.45
CA MET A 231 1.36 40.02 -23.43
C MET A 231 0.89 40.76 -22.17
N TRP A 232 1.46 40.43 -21.01
CA TRP A 232 1.24 41.18 -19.77
C TRP A 232 1.62 42.66 -19.96
N LEU A 233 2.85 42.95 -20.38
CA LEU A 233 3.31 44.33 -20.56
C LEU A 233 2.45 45.10 -21.58
N ALA A 234 2.06 44.46 -22.68
CA ALA A 234 1.19 45.05 -23.70
C ALA A 234 -0.18 45.46 -23.14
N ILE A 235 -0.79 44.65 -22.27
CA ILE A 235 -2.06 45.00 -21.61
C ILE A 235 -1.87 46.22 -20.70
N GLY A 236 -0.81 46.27 -19.89
CA GLY A 236 -0.52 47.41 -19.03
C GLY A 236 -0.28 48.70 -19.81
N LEU A 237 0.48 48.62 -20.90
CA LEU A 237 0.73 49.75 -21.80
C LEU A 237 -0.56 50.23 -22.49
N LEU A 238 -1.41 49.30 -22.95
CA LEU A 238 -2.70 49.63 -23.57
C LEU A 238 -3.62 50.38 -22.58
N VAL A 239 -3.75 49.87 -21.34
CA VAL A 239 -4.57 50.51 -20.30
C VAL A 239 -4.04 51.91 -19.96
N THR A 240 -2.71 52.05 -19.87
CA THR A 240 -2.06 53.34 -19.61
C THR A 240 -2.26 54.31 -20.76
N TRP A 241 -2.13 53.83 -22.00
CA TRP A 241 -2.37 54.61 -23.21
C TRP A 241 -3.80 55.15 -23.25
N VAL A 242 -4.82 54.28 -23.07
CA VAL A 242 -6.22 54.69 -23.03
C VAL A 242 -6.45 55.78 -21.98
N ARG A 243 -5.80 55.66 -20.82
CA ARG A 243 -5.92 56.63 -19.74
C ARG A 243 -5.25 57.98 -20.05
N ILE A 244 -4.19 58.01 -20.86
CA ILE A 244 -3.58 59.25 -21.34
C ILE A 244 -4.42 59.89 -22.43
N SER A 245 -5.01 59.08 -23.33
CA SER A 245 -5.72 59.57 -24.52
C SER A 245 -7.12 60.11 -24.23
N VAL A 246 -7.80 59.66 -23.18
CA VAL A 246 -9.17 60.07 -22.89
C VAL A 246 -9.20 61.05 -21.71
N PRO A 247 -9.45 62.35 -21.94
CA PRO A 247 -9.51 63.34 -20.87
C PRO A 247 -10.68 63.03 -19.92
N LEU A 248 -10.43 63.15 -18.62
CA LEU A 248 -11.44 62.97 -17.58
C LEU A 248 -12.47 64.11 -17.69
N THR A 249 -13.60 63.85 -18.33
CA THR A 249 -14.73 64.77 -18.35
C THR A 249 -15.26 64.89 -16.92
N THR A 250 -15.01 66.03 -16.27
CA THR A 250 -15.27 66.27 -14.84
C THR A 250 -16.76 66.42 -14.49
N ASN A 251 -17.66 66.06 -15.42
CA ASN A 251 -19.10 66.33 -15.31
C ASN A 251 -19.88 65.20 -14.62
N GLY A 252 -19.20 64.30 -13.89
CA GLY A 252 -19.83 63.22 -13.14
C GLY A 252 -20.21 63.64 -11.71
N PRO A 253 -21.33 63.12 -11.15
CA PRO A 253 -21.71 63.38 -9.77
C PRO A 253 -20.62 62.93 -8.80
N ALA A 254 -20.23 63.82 -7.88
CA ALA A 254 -19.16 63.61 -6.93
C ALA A 254 -19.38 62.34 -6.09
N THR A 255 -18.53 61.33 -6.28
CA THR A 255 -18.49 60.18 -5.36
C THR A 255 -17.95 60.63 -4.00
N PRO A 256 -18.54 60.21 -2.86
CA PRO A 256 -18.27 60.74 -1.51
C PRO A 256 -16.88 60.38 -0.91
N LEU A 257 -15.94 59.90 -1.74
CA LEU A 257 -14.54 59.67 -1.37
C LEU A 257 -13.60 60.75 -1.94
N SER A 258 -14.13 61.92 -2.28
CA SER A 258 -13.34 63.07 -2.71
C SER A 258 -12.56 63.64 -1.53
N PHE A 259 -11.30 63.21 -1.41
CA PHE A 259 -10.27 64.01 -0.75
C PHE A 259 -10.29 65.40 -1.38
N GLU A 260 -10.36 66.42 -0.52
CA GLU A 260 -10.46 67.85 -0.82
C GLU A 260 -9.62 68.23 -2.05
N GLN A 261 -10.28 68.33 -3.21
CA GLN A 261 -9.61 68.54 -4.48
C GLN A 261 -9.50 70.06 -4.69
N PRO A 262 -8.28 70.64 -4.66
CA PRO A 262 -8.09 72.07 -4.84
C PRO A 262 -8.66 72.53 -6.21
N PRO A 263 -9.11 73.79 -6.32
CA PRO A 263 -9.77 74.31 -7.51
C PRO A 263 -8.91 74.06 -8.76
N ALA A 264 -9.53 73.47 -9.78
CA ALA A 264 -8.88 73.03 -11.00
C ALA A 264 -8.27 74.22 -11.76
N THR A 265 -6.98 74.47 -11.56
CA THR A 265 -6.18 75.29 -12.48
C THR A 265 -5.99 74.51 -13.78
N SER A 266 -6.29 75.14 -14.91
CA SER A 266 -6.36 74.59 -16.29
C SER A 266 -5.05 74.03 -16.86
N ASP A 267 -4.09 73.65 -16.03
CA ASP A 267 -2.80 73.13 -16.46
C ASP A 267 -2.98 71.63 -16.79
N SER A 268 -2.80 71.24 -18.04
CA SER A 268 -3.05 69.89 -18.61
C SER A 268 -2.08 68.80 -18.11
N LYS A 269 -1.28 69.08 -17.09
CA LYS A 269 -0.25 68.19 -16.51
C LYS A 269 -0.74 67.05 -15.58
N PRO A 270 -1.93 67.07 -14.92
CA PRO A 270 -2.27 66.05 -13.93
C PRO A 270 -2.61 64.68 -14.54
N THR A 271 -3.02 64.59 -15.81
CA THR A 271 -3.40 63.32 -16.45
C THR A 271 -2.22 62.38 -16.64
N VAL A 272 -1.06 62.90 -17.05
CA VAL A 272 0.17 62.12 -17.25
C VAL A 272 0.68 61.55 -15.92
N ILE A 273 0.63 62.33 -14.84
CA ILE A 273 1.07 61.89 -13.50
C ILE A 273 0.19 60.74 -13.01
N VAL A 274 -1.13 60.87 -13.13
CA VAL A 274 -2.06 59.80 -12.73
C VAL A 274 -1.82 58.55 -13.57
N ALA A 275 -1.70 58.67 -14.90
CA ALA A 275 -1.40 57.51 -15.76
C ALA A 275 -0.07 56.83 -15.36
N ALA A 276 0.97 57.60 -15.03
CA ALA A 276 2.26 57.08 -14.58
C ALA A 276 2.17 56.35 -13.22
N VAL A 277 1.41 56.88 -12.26
CA VAL A 277 1.15 56.20 -10.97
C VAL A 277 0.41 54.87 -11.19
N PHE A 278 -0.59 54.87 -12.08
CA PHE A 278 -1.33 53.66 -12.46
C PHE A 278 -0.42 52.60 -13.08
N PHE A 279 0.40 52.99 -14.04
CA PHE A 279 1.36 52.09 -14.66
C PHE A 279 2.38 51.55 -13.65
N SER A 280 2.84 52.38 -12.72
CA SER A 280 3.77 51.98 -11.67
C SER A 280 3.14 50.94 -10.71
N LEU A 281 1.88 51.14 -10.31
CA LEU A 281 1.14 50.17 -9.49
C LEU A 281 0.96 48.84 -10.22
N TYR A 282 0.54 48.87 -11.50
CA TYR A 282 0.41 47.70 -12.35
C TYR A 282 1.74 46.92 -12.50
N LEU A 283 2.84 47.65 -12.71
CA LEU A 283 4.16 47.05 -12.82
C LEU A 283 4.57 46.40 -11.49
N GLY A 284 4.32 47.10 -10.38
CA GLY A 284 4.61 46.61 -9.03
C GLY A 284 3.82 45.34 -8.66
N SER A 285 2.52 45.30 -8.93
CA SER A 285 1.66 44.15 -8.64
C SER A 285 2.04 42.93 -9.49
N GLY A 286 2.28 43.12 -10.79
CA GLY A 286 2.72 42.06 -11.69
C GLY A 286 4.11 41.53 -11.34
N LEU A 287 5.07 42.40 -11.02
CA LEU A 287 6.39 41.98 -10.54
C LEU A 287 6.30 41.20 -9.22
N ALA A 288 5.49 41.67 -8.26
CA ALA A 288 5.26 40.94 -7.02
C ALA A 288 4.67 39.55 -7.28
N ALA A 289 3.68 39.42 -8.17
CA ALA A 289 3.10 38.14 -8.56
C ALA A 289 4.11 37.22 -9.25
N CYS A 290 4.93 37.76 -10.17
CA CYS A 290 5.98 37.03 -10.87
C CYS A 290 7.06 36.53 -9.91
N ILE A 291 7.60 37.40 -9.05
CA ILE A 291 8.61 37.06 -8.03
C ILE A 291 8.04 36.04 -7.03
N GLY A 292 6.80 36.24 -6.62
CA GLY A 292 6.07 35.32 -5.75
C GLY A 292 5.93 33.92 -6.33
N ALA A 293 5.49 33.84 -7.59
CA ALA A 293 5.40 32.59 -8.34
C ALA A 293 6.78 31.94 -8.46
N TYR A 294 7.81 32.70 -8.80
CA TYR A 294 9.18 32.23 -8.94
C TYR A 294 9.71 31.57 -7.66
N PHE A 295 9.52 32.19 -6.50
CA PHE A 295 9.98 31.62 -5.23
C PHE A 295 9.09 30.52 -4.68
N SER A 296 7.79 30.55 -4.96
CA SER A 296 6.84 29.54 -4.46
C SER A 296 6.77 28.29 -5.33
N HIS A 297 7.21 28.35 -6.58
CA HIS A 297 7.22 27.23 -7.50
C HIS A 297 8.41 26.29 -7.22
N ASN A 298 8.12 25.08 -6.75
CA ASN A 298 9.08 23.99 -6.65
C ASN A 298 8.39 22.68 -7.05
N GLN A 299 8.64 22.24 -8.28
CA GLN A 299 8.04 21.03 -8.84
C GLN A 299 8.51 19.77 -8.10
N SER A 300 9.80 19.70 -7.73
CA SER A 300 10.39 18.60 -6.97
C SER A 300 9.68 18.38 -5.63
N ARG A 301 9.36 19.47 -4.92
CA ARG A 301 8.60 19.41 -3.67
C ARG A 301 7.20 18.83 -3.87
N ARG A 302 6.48 19.22 -4.93
CA ARG A 302 5.16 18.67 -5.24
C ARG A 302 5.26 17.18 -5.57
N GLY A 303 6.23 16.80 -6.41
CA GLY A 303 6.50 15.40 -6.78
C GLY A 303 6.81 14.53 -5.56
N PHE A 304 7.71 14.99 -4.69
CA PHE A 304 8.03 14.30 -3.43
C PHE A 304 6.81 14.15 -2.52
N GLY A 305 6.02 15.22 -2.36
CA GLY A 305 4.79 15.17 -1.55
C GLY A 305 3.74 14.19 -2.11
N VAL A 306 3.68 13.99 -3.42
CA VAL A 306 2.85 12.95 -4.06
C VAL A 306 3.44 11.56 -3.81
N ALA A 307 4.74 11.36 -4.02
CA ALA A 307 5.42 10.09 -3.80
C ALA A 307 5.34 9.62 -2.34
N VAL A 308 5.48 10.51 -1.36
CA VAL A 308 5.32 10.19 0.07
C VAL A 308 3.88 9.77 0.38
N ARG A 309 2.87 10.45 -0.19
CA ARG A 309 1.46 10.09 -0.02
C ARG A 309 1.15 8.72 -0.65
N ALA A 310 1.66 8.47 -1.85
CA ALA A 310 1.56 7.17 -2.52
C ALA A 310 2.19 6.06 -1.68
N HIS A 311 3.42 6.25 -1.20
CA HIS A 311 4.11 5.30 -0.31
C HIS A 311 3.34 5.04 0.98
N ARG A 312 2.85 6.07 1.67
CA ARG A 312 2.03 5.89 2.89
C ARG A 312 0.74 5.11 2.61
N THR A 313 0.11 5.35 1.47
CA THR A 313 -1.11 4.66 1.07
C THR A 313 -0.83 3.19 0.75
N ALA A 314 0.22 2.91 -0.03
CA ALA A 314 0.68 1.55 -0.32
C ALA A 314 1.08 0.79 0.95
N ALA A 315 1.80 1.44 1.87
CA ALA A 315 2.23 0.83 3.14
C ALA A 315 1.03 0.44 4.02
N ARG A 316 0.00 1.28 4.09
CA ARG A 316 -1.24 0.97 4.83
C ARG A 316 -2.00 -0.20 4.21
N ARG A 317 -2.10 -0.25 2.88
CA ARG A 317 -2.76 -1.36 2.16
C ARG A 317 -2.01 -2.68 2.36
N ALA A 318 -0.70 -2.67 2.15
CA ALA A 318 0.15 -3.83 2.38
C ALA A 318 0.05 -4.35 3.83
N ALA A 319 0.05 -3.46 4.83
CA ALA A 319 -0.12 -3.87 6.23
C ALA A 319 -1.51 -4.47 6.52
N ALA A 320 -2.57 -3.94 5.93
CA ALA A 320 -3.93 -4.48 6.09
C ALA A 320 -4.05 -5.89 5.48
N ILE A 321 -3.54 -6.08 4.25
CA ILE A 321 -3.54 -7.38 3.57
C ILE A 321 -2.65 -8.39 4.31
N ALA A 322 -1.47 -8.00 4.78
CA ALA A 322 -0.60 -8.89 5.56
C ALA A 322 -1.28 -9.39 6.84
N ARG A 323 -2.06 -8.54 7.52
CA ARG A 323 -2.86 -8.96 8.68
C ARG A 323 -3.93 -9.96 8.30
N GLU A 324 -4.69 -9.70 7.24
CA GLU A 324 -5.76 -10.60 6.78
C GLU A 324 -5.20 -11.95 6.34
N HIS A 325 -4.07 -11.93 5.61
CA HIS A 325 -3.32 -13.12 5.21
C HIS A 325 -2.85 -13.95 6.41
N GLY A 326 -2.29 -13.30 7.44
CA GLY A 326 -1.89 -13.99 8.68
C GLY A 326 -3.06 -14.67 9.40
N VAL A 327 -4.23 -14.01 9.46
CA VAL A 327 -5.45 -14.60 10.04
C VAL A 327 -5.94 -15.79 9.22
N ALA A 328 -5.94 -15.67 7.88
CA ALA A 328 -6.33 -16.78 7.00
C ALA A 328 -5.38 -17.98 7.10
N THR A 329 -4.07 -17.72 7.19
CA THR A 329 -3.05 -18.75 7.39
C THR A 329 -3.26 -19.51 8.70
N ALA A 330 -3.51 -18.79 9.81
CA ALA A 330 -3.80 -19.40 11.10
C ALA A 330 -5.08 -20.25 11.06
N ALA A 331 -6.13 -19.77 10.39
CA ALA A 331 -7.37 -20.52 10.22
C ALA A 331 -7.15 -21.81 9.39
N TRP A 332 -6.37 -21.75 8.32
CA TRP A 332 -6.00 -22.90 7.51
C TRP A 332 -5.22 -23.94 8.32
N LEU A 333 -4.19 -23.51 9.07
CA LEU A 333 -3.40 -24.38 9.96
C LEU A 333 -4.29 -25.07 11.02
N ALA A 334 -5.26 -24.34 11.57
CA ALA A 334 -6.20 -24.91 12.53
C ALA A 334 -7.05 -26.03 11.90
N GLN A 335 -7.49 -25.89 10.65
CA GLN A 335 -8.23 -26.96 9.94
C GLN A 335 -7.35 -28.18 9.66
N VAL A 336 -6.09 -27.97 9.23
CA VAL A 336 -5.12 -29.08 9.04
C VAL A 336 -4.94 -29.85 10.34
N LYS A 337 -4.67 -29.14 11.44
CA LYS A 337 -4.52 -29.77 12.76
C LYS A 337 -5.78 -30.50 13.20
N ALA A 338 -6.97 -29.94 12.99
CA ALA A 338 -8.23 -30.59 13.36
C ALA A 338 -8.49 -31.89 12.57
N ARG A 339 -8.06 -31.96 11.30
CA ARG A 339 -8.10 -33.20 10.50
C ARG A 339 -7.12 -34.25 11.04
N ASP A 340 -5.90 -33.83 11.37
CA ASP A 340 -4.88 -34.78 11.84
C ASP A 340 -5.23 -35.33 13.24
N VAL A 341 -5.80 -34.49 14.12
CA VAL A 341 -6.32 -34.91 15.43
C VAL A 341 -7.49 -35.90 15.28
N SER A 342 -8.39 -35.73 14.31
CA SER A 342 -9.49 -36.69 14.13
C SER A 342 -8.99 -38.07 13.71
N ALA A 343 -7.94 -38.14 12.91
CA ALA A 343 -7.32 -39.41 12.53
C ALA A 343 -6.71 -40.12 13.74
N GLN A 344 -6.09 -39.38 14.67
CA GLN A 344 -5.60 -39.93 15.94
C GLN A 344 -6.75 -40.45 16.81
N ILE A 345 -7.84 -39.68 16.93
CA ILE A 345 -9.03 -40.10 17.68
C ILE A 345 -9.61 -41.40 17.12
N LEU A 346 -9.69 -41.56 15.80
CA LEU A 346 -10.14 -42.81 15.17
C LEU A 346 -9.18 -43.98 15.51
N ALA A 347 -7.87 -43.76 15.43
CA ALA A 347 -6.88 -44.78 15.76
C ALA A 347 -7.00 -45.24 17.23
N GLU A 348 -7.14 -44.29 18.17
CA GLU A 348 -7.40 -44.60 19.57
C GLU A 348 -8.73 -45.33 19.77
N ALA A 349 -9.80 -44.90 19.09
CA ALA A 349 -11.10 -45.55 19.16
C ALA A 349 -11.01 -47.01 18.70
N ARG A 350 -10.33 -47.30 17.58
CA ARG A 350 -10.06 -48.67 17.11
C ARG A 350 -9.32 -49.48 18.18
N GLN A 351 -8.23 -48.93 18.73
CA GLN A 351 -7.45 -49.61 19.75
C GLN A 351 -8.28 -49.94 21.00
N ARG A 352 -9.12 -49.00 21.47
CA ARG A 352 -10.02 -49.22 22.61
C ARG A 352 -11.06 -50.30 22.32
N ARG A 353 -11.62 -50.34 21.10
CA ARG A 353 -12.59 -51.38 20.70
C ARG A 353 -11.95 -52.76 20.63
N TYR A 354 -10.72 -52.87 20.14
CA TYR A 354 -9.98 -54.13 20.17
C TYR A 354 -9.69 -54.58 21.61
N ALA A 355 -9.21 -53.69 22.47
CA ALA A 355 -8.95 -54.00 23.88
C ALA A 355 -10.22 -54.49 24.60
N LEU A 356 -11.36 -53.80 24.41
CA LEU A 356 -12.64 -54.23 24.98
C LEU A 356 -13.07 -55.60 24.46
N ALA A 357 -12.87 -55.89 23.18
CA ALA A 357 -13.18 -57.20 22.62
C ALA A 357 -12.38 -58.32 23.29
N GLU A 358 -11.10 -58.07 23.56
CA GLU A 358 -10.24 -59.01 24.31
C GLU A 358 -10.72 -59.22 25.74
N GLU A 359 -11.08 -58.15 26.43
CA GLU A 359 -11.67 -58.23 27.78
C GLU A 359 -12.97 -59.06 27.77
N LEU A 360 -13.85 -58.84 26.79
CA LEU A 360 -15.11 -59.57 26.67
C LEU A 360 -14.90 -61.06 26.38
N LYS A 361 -13.90 -61.41 25.56
CA LYS A 361 -13.54 -62.82 25.30
C LYS A 361 -12.98 -63.50 26.54
N GLN A 362 -12.06 -62.84 27.24
CA GLN A 362 -11.53 -63.35 28.50
C GLN A 362 -12.65 -63.55 29.53
N TYR A 363 -13.54 -62.58 29.66
CA TYR A 363 -14.71 -62.66 30.54
C TYR A 363 -15.63 -63.84 30.18
N ALA A 364 -15.92 -64.02 28.89
CA ALA A 364 -16.70 -65.13 28.37
C ALA A 364 -16.08 -66.50 28.73
N ARG A 365 -14.77 -66.66 28.50
CA ARG A 365 -14.02 -67.89 28.82
C ARG A 365 -14.07 -68.20 30.31
N VAL A 366 -13.85 -67.20 31.17
CA VAL A 366 -13.93 -67.37 32.64
C VAL A 366 -15.34 -67.80 33.08
N LEU A 367 -16.40 -67.20 32.52
CA LEU A 367 -17.78 -67.59 32.84
C LEU A 367 -18.09 -69.03 32.42
N ILE A 368 -17.62 -69.46 31.24
CA ILE A 368 -17.80 -70.84 30.75
C ILE A 368 -17.08 -71.83 31.67
N ALA A 369 -15.79 -71.60 31.95
CA ALA A 369 -14.97 -72.46 32.82
C ALA A 369 -15.55 -72.59 34.24
N THR A 370 -16.01 -71.47 34.81
CA THR A 370 -16.61 -71.45 36.14
C THR A 370 -17.88 -72.29 36.19
N ARG A 371 -18.70 -72.25 35.11
CA ARG A 371 -19.94 -73.00 35.03
C ARG A 371 -19.74 -74.48 34.77
N SER A 372 -18.84 -74.84 33.86
CA SER A 372 -18.54 -76.23 33.55
C SER A 372 -17.83 -76.95 34.70
N ARG A 373 -17.27 -76.18 35.66
CA ARG A 373 -16.40 -76.66 36.74
C ARG A 373 -15.15 -77.38 36.20
N ASP A 374 -14.77 -77.06 34.97
CA ASP A 374 -13.60 -77.62 34.32
C ASP A 374 -12.81 -76.48 33.65
N PRO A 375 -11.67 -76.08 34.24
CA PRO A 375 -10.82 -75.04 33.69
C PRO A 375 -10.13 -75.46 32.38
N SER A 376 -10.01 -76.76 32.11
CA SER A 376 -9.36 -77.28 30.90
C SER A 376 -10.21 -77.10 29.63
N LEU A 377 -11.54 -76.99 29.78
CA LEU A 377 -12.46 -76.68 28.67
C LEU A 377 -12.20 -75.33 28.01
N THR A 378 -11.44 -74.47 28.68
CA THR A 378 -11.00 -73.19 28.15
C THR A 378 -9.48 -73.11 28.23
N ASP A 379 -8.77 -74.07 27.63
CA ASP A 379 -7.31 -74.03 27.46
C ASP A 379 -6.84 -72.68 26.81
N ALA A 380 -7.77 -71.96 26.19
CA ALA A 380 -7.64 -70.60 25.70
C ALA A 380 -7.66 -69.47 26.76
N ILE A 381 -7.77 -69.72 28.07
CA ILE A 381 -7.74 -68.66 29.11
C ILE A 381 -6.44 -67.84 29.04
N LEU A 382 -5.32 -68.48 28.69
CA LEU A 382 -4.00 -67.85 28.63
C LEU A 382 -3.53 -67.55 27.19
N SER A 383 -4.27 -68.00 26.18
CA SER A 383 -3.89 -67.80 24.78
C SER A 383 -4.26 -66.39 24.33
N PRO A 384 -3.30 -65.59 23.83
CA PRO A 384 -3.59 -64.30 23.24
C PRO A 384 -4.50 -64.47 22.01
N ASP A 385 -5.42 -63.55 21.79
CA ASP A 385 -6.23 -63.56 20.58
C ASP A 385 -5.37 -63.19 19.37
N PHE A 386 -5.34 -64.08 18.38
CA PHE A 386 -4.55 -63.91 17.17
C PHE A 386 -5.31 -63.09 16.11
N ARG A 387 -5.74 -61.88 16.46
CA ARG A 387 -6.34 -60.92 15.51
C ARG A 387 -5.29 -60.02 14.84
N PRO A 388 -5.48 -59.62 13.55
CA PRO A 388 -6.53 -60.09 12.64
C PRO A 388 -6.34 -61.58 12.37
N TYR A 389 -7.44 -62.33 12.21
CA TYR A 389 -7.35 -63.72 11.77
C TYR A 389 -6.70 -63.69 10.40
N ILE A 390 -5.39 -63.90 10.37
CA ILE A 390 -4.72 -64.32 9.16
C ILE A 390 -5.37 -65.67 8.94
N HIS A 391 -6.35 -65.74 8.04
CA HIS A 391 -6.80 -67.03 7.54
C HIS A 391 -5.54 -67.64 6.94
N GLU A 392 -4.78 -68.41 7.73
CA GLU A 392 -3.59 -69.09 7.25
C GLU A 392 -3.96 -69.99 6.07
N ALA A 393 -5.24 -70.39 5.96
CA ALA A 393 -5.81 -70.96 4.76
C ALA A 393 -5.60 -70.08 3.50
N GLN A 394 -5.85 -68.77 3.53
CA GLN A 394 -5.58 -67.89 2.39
C GLN A 394 -4.09 -67.59 2.16
N ALA A 395 -3.28 -67.52 3.22
CA ALA A 395 -1.83 -67.35 3.11
C ALA A 395 -1.15 -68.62 2.53
N ARG A 396 -1.59 -69.81 2.96
CA ARG A 396 -1.16 -71.11 2.43
C ARG A 396 -1.68 -71.37 1.02
N THR A 397 -2.90 -70.94 0.67
CA THR A 397 -3.39 -71.03 -0.72
C THR A 397 -2.66 -70.07 -1.67
N ARG A 398 -2.23 -68.88 -1.20
CA ARG A 398 -1.35 -67.99 -1.99
C ARG A 398 0.10 -68.51 -2.08
N ALA A 399 0.59 -69.19 -1.05
CA ALA A 399 1.92 -69.81 -1.06
C ALA A 399 1.97 -71.09 -1.93
N ASN A 400 0.90 -71.89 -1.95
CA ASN A 400 0.80 -73.12 -2.75
C ASN A 400 0.24 -72.90 -4.17
N GLY A 401 -0.33 -71.73 -4.47
CA GLY A 401 -0.79 -71.34 -5.80
C GLY A 401 0.28 -70.71 -6.70
N ARG A 402 1.53 -70.61 -6.22
CA ARG A 402 2.72 -70.24 -7.01
C ARG A 402 3.66 -71.43 -7.09
N THR A 403 3.35 -72.36 -7.98
CA THR A 403 4.35 -73.18 -8.65
C THR A 403 4.33 -72.86 -10.15
N PRO A 404 5.51 -72.82 -10.79
CA PRO A 404 5.79 -72.15 -12.07
C PRO A 404 5.03 -72.69 -13.29
#